data_AF-A0A8J7RHB1-F1
#
_entry.id   AF-A0A8J7RHB1-F1
#
_cell.length_a   1.000
_cell.length_b   1.000
_cell.length_c   1.000
_cell.angle_alpha   90.00
_cell.angle_beta   90.00
_cell.angle_gamma   90.00
#
_symmetry.space_group_name_H-M   'P 1'
#
loop_
_entity.id
_entity.type
_entity.pdbx_description
1 polymer ?
#
loop_
_entity_poly.entity_id
_entity_poly.type
_entity_poly.pdbx_seq_one_letter_code
_entity_poly.pdbx_strand_id
1 'polypeptide(L)'
;MQHVPLTADGRFSAVVRPVFPEQPDRHPVVEDMARAMEEVAGSGGGVTEADLIAAGFSIAAIIEHGPAARKLVGTRITRQIRPIERVPEIIVKCLEARSNDPARLDGEPLSDEAVTAWRHFCTARAAYRLDPWVSQGERCLARLRDFLRGLRLSERAANQVINKVAAAQKAAQARRAA
;
A
#
# COMPACT_ATOMS: atom_id res chain seq x y z
N MET A 1 12.22 -4.45 -33.68
CA MET A 1 13.35 -5.38 -33.46
C MET A 1 14.64 -4.58 -33.59
N GLN A 2 15.32 -4.27 -32.49
CA GLN A 2 16.60 -3.55 -32.51
C GLN A 2 17.72 -4.59 -32.33
N HIS A 3 18.63 -4.63 -33.30
CA HIS A 3 19.81 -5.50 -33.29
C HIS A 3 20.83 -4.99 -32.25
N VAL A 4 21.16 -5.84 -31.28
CA VAL A 4 22.30 -5.62 -30.37
C VAL A 4 23.54 -6.23 -31.01
N PRO A 5 24.67 -5.51 -31.14
CA PRO A 5 25.88 -6.08 -31.72
C PRO A 5 26.59 -7.00 -30.71
N LEU A 6 27.01 -8.17 -31.17
CA LEU A 6 27.83 -9.13 -30.45
C LEU A 6 29.30 -8.69 -30.48
N THR A 7 29.96 -8.62 -29.33
CA THR A 7 31.43 -8.53 -29.24
C THR A 7 32.06 -9.90 -29.49
N ALA A 8 33.27 -9.92 -30.10
CA ALA A 8 33.91 -11.10 -30.68
C ALA A 8 34.20 -12.28 -29.72
N ASP A 9 34.10 -12.10 -28.40
CA ASP A 9 34.44 -13.13 -27.40
C ASP A 9 33.23 -13.81 -26.74
N GLY A 10 32.02 -13.67 -27.29
CA GLY A 10 30.84 -14.46 -26.88
C GLY A 10 30.33 -14.22 -25.45
N ARG A 11 30.80 -13.18 -24.76
CA ARG A 11 30.30 -12.78 -23.43
C ARG A 11 29.27 -11.66 -23.58
N PHE A 12 28.12 -11.82 -22.93
CA PHE A 12 27.12 -10.76 -22.82
C PHE A 12 27.78 -9.53 -22.18
N SER A 13 27.71 -8.39 -22.86
CA SER A 13 28.18 -7.10 -22.34
C SER A 13 27.57 -6.91 -20.95
N ALA A 14 28.43 -6.78 -19.93
CA ALA A 14 27.98 -6.51 -18.58
C ALA A 14 27.15 -5.23 -18.63
N VAL A 15 25.86 -5.32 -18.30
CA VAL A 15 25.00 -4.16 -18.13
C VAL A 15 25.68 -3.27 -17.09
N VAL A 16 26.27 -2.18 -17.55
CA VAL A 16 26.81 -1.13 -16.69
C VAL A 16 25.63 -0.64 -15.88
N ARG A 17 25.54 -1.04 -14.60
CA ARG A 17 24.54 -0.50 -13.69
C ARG A 17 24.71 1.03 -13.71
N PRO A 18 23.65 1.82 -13.92
CA PRO A 18 23.74 3.27 -13.80
C PRO A 18 24.33 3.60 -12.43
N VAL A 19 25.52 4.19 -12.41
CA VAL A 19 26.08 4.77 -11.20
C VAL A 19 25.22 5.98 -10.89
N PHE A 20 24.31 5.82 -9.95
CA PHE A 20 23.55 6.97 -9.45
C PHE A 20 24.54 7.91 -8.75
N PRO A 21 24.53 9.22 -9.06
CA PRO A 21 25.38 10.17 -8.36
C PRO A 21 25.17 10.04 -6.86
N GLU A 22 26.27 10.08 -6.10
CA GLU A 22 26.27 10.03 -4.64
C GLU A 22 25.25 11.03 -4.08
N GLN A 23 24.51 10.59 -3.07
CA GLN A 23 23.37 11.32 -2.54
C GLN A 23 23.86 12.66 -1.98
N PRO A 24 23.29 13.81 -2.40
CA PRO A 24 23.62 15.09 -1.79
C PRO A 24 23.26 15.03 -0.31
N ASP A 25 24.07 15.68 0.52
CA ASP A 25 23.97 15.72 1.99
C ASP A 25 22.51 15.66 2.47
N ARG A 26 22.13 14.51 3.01
CA ARG A 26 20.77 14.25 3.47
C ARG A 26 20.55 15.02 4.76
N HIS A 27 19.88 16.17 4.68
CA HIS A 27 19.47 16.90 5.87
C HIS A 27 18.53 16.01 6.71
N PRO A 28 18.82 15.73 7.98
CA PRO A 28 18.08 14.73 8.77
C PRO A 28 16.59 15.06 8.88
N VAL A 29 16.24 16.35 8.99
CA VAL A 29 14.83 16.79 9.01
C VAL A 29 14.10 16.51 7.69
N VAL A 30 14.80 16.56 6.55
CA VAL A 30 14.21 16.25 5.23
C VAL A 30 13.92 14.75 5.12
N GLU A 31 14.80 13.91 5.66
CA GLU A 31 14.65 12.45 5.69
C GLU A 31 13.47 12.03 6.57
N ASP A 32 13.39 12.56 7.79
CA ASP A 32 12.30 12.26 8.73
C ASP A 32 10.96 12.76 8.19
N MET A 33 10.94 13.97 7.62
CA MET A 33 9.74 14.51 7.00
C MET A 33 9.31 13.70 5.77
N ALA A 34 10.24 13.22 4.95
CA ALA A 34 9.92 12.33 3.83
C ALA A 34 9.34 10.99 4.29
N ARG A 35 9.84 10.41 5.39
CA ARG A 35 9.28 9.17 5.97
C ARG A 35 7.86 9.40 6.48
N ALA A 36 7.61 10.51 7.19
CA ALA A 36 6.26 10.87 7.64
C ALA A 36 5.30 11.09 6.45
N MET A 37 5.77 11.75 5.38
CA MET A 37 5.02 11.93 4.14
C MET A 37 4.64 10.59 3.48
N GLU A 38 5.56 9.62 3.45
CA GLU A 38 5.32 8.28 2.89
C GLU A 38 4.24 7.52 3.68
N GLU A 39 4.29 7.58 5.02
CA GLU A 39 3.30 6.93 5.89
C GLU A 39 1.90 7.53 5.71
N VAL A 40 1.81 8.86 5.67
CA VAL A 40 0.55 9.59 5.45
C VAL A 40 0.00 9.32 4.04
N ALA A 41 0.85 9.38 3.01
CA ALA A 41 0.46 9.09 1.64
C ALA A 41 0.04 7.63 1.44
N GLY A 42 0.63 6.70 2.20
CA GLY A 42 0.26 5.28 2.23
C GLY A 42 -1.19 5.05 2.68
N SER A 43 -1.74 5.97 3.48
CA SER A 43 -3.13 5.95 3.95
C SER A 43 -4.14 6.45 2.89
N GLY A 44 -3.72 6.80 1.68
CA GLY A 44 -4.64 7.14 0.58
C GLY A 44 -5.23 8.55 0.63
N GLY A 45 -4.67 9.44 1.46
CA GLY A 45 -4.88 10.89 1.40
C GLY A 45 -3.62 11.60 0.90
N GLY A 46 -3.76 12.78 0.30
CA GLY A 46 -2.61 13.65 0.03
C GLY A 46 -2.03 14.14 1.36
N VAL A 47 -0.71 14.26 1.45
CA VAL A 47 -0.05 14.82 2.65
C VAL A 47 -0.51 16.26 2.86
N THR A 48 -1.15 16.54 3.99
CA THR A 48 -1.51 17.91 4.39
C THR A 48 -0.52 18.48 5.40
N GLU A 49 -0.51 19.81 5.56
CA GLU A 49 0.27 20.46 6.61
C GLU A 49 -0.16 20.01 8.01
N ALA A 50 -1.46 19.77 8.21
CA ALA A 50 -1.99 19.26 9.47
C ALA A 50 -1.43 17.87 9.81
N ASP A 51 -1.23 17.00 8.82
CA ASP A 51 -0.62 15.67 9.03
C ASP A 51 0.85 15.79 9.46
N LEU A 52 1.60 16.74 8.90
CA LEU A 52 2.99 16.98 9.26
C LEU A 52 3.13 17.63 10.65
N ILE A 53 2.21 18.53 11.01
CA ILE A 53 2.14 19.08 12.37
C ILE A 53 1.83 17.96 13.37
N ALA A 54 0.88 17.07 13.05
CA ALA A 54 0.56 15.91 13.88
C ALA A 54 1.74 14.93 14.01
N ALA A 55 2.61 14.86 13.00
CA ALA A 55 3.86 14.11 13.03
C ALA A 55 5.00 14.82 13.80
N GLY A 56 4.75 16.01 14.38
CA GLY A 56 5.69 16.72 15.26
C GLY A 56 6.55 17.77 14.56
N PHE A 57 6.31 18.08 13.29
CA PHE A 57 7.07 19.13 12.59
C PHE A 57 6.50 20.52 12.86
N SER A 58 7.39 21.50 13.08
CA SER A 58 6.99 22.90 13.18
C SER A 58 6.63 23.47 11.79
N ILE A 59 5.78 24.50 11.75
CA ILE A 59 5.41 25.19 10.51
C ILE A 59 6.66 25.72 9.78
N ALA A 60 7.62 26.27 10.52
CA ALA A 60 8.88 26.75 9.95
C ALA A 60 9.67 25.61 9.25
N ALA A 61 9.78 24.46 9.90
CA ALA A 61 10.44 23.29 9.32
C ALA A 61 9.70 22.76 8.08
N ILE A 62 8.36 22.79 8.09
CA ILE A 62 7.55 22.36 6.94
C ILE A 62 7.77 23.28 5.74
N ILE A 63 7.84 24.60 5.95
CA ILE A 63 8.11 25.56 4.88
C ILE A 63 9.54 25.39 4.33
N GLU A 64 10.52 25.26 5.22
CA GLU A 64 11.93 25.19 4.86
C GLU A 64 12.31 23.86 4.17
N HIS A 65 11.84 22.73 4.72
CA HIS A 65 12.27 21.39 4.29
C HIS A 65 11.22 20.63 3.49
N GLY A 66 9.96 21.05 3.51
CA GLY A 66 8.85 20.38 2.83
C GLY A 66 9.06 20.16 1.33
N PRO A 67 9.51 21.17 0.55
CA PRO A 67 9.79 20.98 -0.87
C PRO A 67 10.86 19.92 -1.15
N ALA A 68 11.93 19.89 -0.36
CA ALA A 68 13.00 18.90 -0.48
C ALA A 68 12.51 17.49 -0.10
N ALA A 69 11.73 17.39 0.97
CA ALA A 69 11.12 16.13 1.41
C ALA A 69 10.18 15.56 0.35
N ARG A 70 9.32 16.38 -0.27
CA ARG A 70 8.44 15.95 -1.37
C ARG A 70 9.22 15.43 -2.58
N LYS A 71 10.30 16.11 -2.96
CA LYS A 71 11.18 15.67 -4.05
C LYS A 71 11.85 14.34 -3.72
N LEU A 72 12.26 14.15 -2.47
CA LEU A 72 12.85 12.90 -1.98
C LEU A 72 11.86 11.74 -2.05
N VAL A 73 10.61 11.94 -1.59
CA VAL A 73 9.52 10.97 -1.70
C VAL A 73 9.27 10.60 -3.17
N GLY A 74 9.17 11.59 -4.06
CA GLY A 74 8.99 11.34 -5.50
C GLY A 74 10.14 10.52 -6.12
N THR A 75 11.37 10.78 -5.69
CA THR A 75 12.56 10.03 -6.14
C THR A 75 12.56 8.59 -5.62
N ARG A 76 12.04 8.35 -4.42
CA ARG A 76 11.92 6.99 -3.86
C ARG A 76 10.83 6.18 -4.54
N ILE A 77 9.67 6.78 -4.77
CA ILE A 77 8.55 6.15 -5.49
C ILE A 77 9.00 5.72 -6.89
N THR A 78 9.73 6.58 -7.60
CA THR A 78 10.20 6.28 -8.96
C THR A 78 11.31 5.22 -9.02
N ARG A 79 12.06 5.01 -7.94
CA ARG A 79 13.11 3.97 -7.85
C ARG A 79 12.61 2.62 -7.36
N GLN A 80 11.39 2.52 -6.84
CA GLN A 80 10.82 1.26 -6.38
C GLN A 80 10.33 0.41 -7.57
N ILE A 81 11.10 -0.65 -7.88
CA ILE A 81 10.86 -1.58 -8.99
C ILE A 81 9.71 -2.58 -8.68
N ARG A 82 9.34 -2.74 -7.41
CA ARG A 82 8.19 -3.58 -7.00
C ARG A 82 7.02 -2.69 -6.56
N PRO A 83 5.79 -2.92 -7.06
CA PRO A 83 4.62 -2.21 -6.58
C PRO A 83 4.34 -2.65 -5.13
N ILE A 84 4.62 -1.75 -4.19
CA ILE A 84 4.08 -1.83 -2.84
C ILE A 84 2.62 -1.41 -2.94
N GLU A 85 1.71 -2.27 -2.49
CA GLU A 85 0.29 -1.93 -2.51
C GLU A 85 0.01 -0.95 -1.38
N ARG A 86 -0.59 0.19 -1.72
CA ARG A 86 -1.03 1.17 -0.72
C ARG A 86 -2.46 0.83 -0.31
N VAL A 87 -2.97 1.55 0.67
CA VAL A 87 -4.33 1.33 1.20
C VAL A 87 -5.40 1.31 0.10
N PRO A 88 -5.40 2.20 -0.92
CA PRO A 88 -6.35 2.13 -2.03
C PRO A 88 -6.30 0.80 -2.81
N GLU A 89 -5.11 0.30 -3.14
CA GLU A 89 -4.94 -0.97 -3.86
C GLU A 89 -5.38 -2.16 -2.99
N ILE A 90 -5.05 -2.14 -1.70
CA ILE A 90 -5.50 -3.13 -0.72
C ILE A 90 -7.04 -3.16 -0.67
N ILE A 91 -7.70 -1.98 -0.65
CA ILE A 91 -9.16 -1.88 -0.69
C ILE A 91 -9.70 -2.53 -1.95
N VAL A 92 -9.15 -2.22 -3.13
CA VAL A 92 -9.59 -2.82 -4.40
C VAL A 92 -9.51 -4.33 -4.34
N LYS A 93 -8.38 -4.88 -3.90
CA LYS A 93 -8.21 -6.33 -3.75
C LYS A 93 -9.19 -6.94 -2.76
N CYS A 94 -9.43 -6.29 -1.62
CA CYS A 94 -10.42 -6.76 -0.64
C CYS A 94 -11.85 -6.73 -1.20
N LEU A 95 -12.17 -5.76 -2.05
CA LEU A 95 -13.47 -5.68 -2.71
C LEU A 95 -13.66 -6.77 -3.75
N GLU A 96 -12.63 -7.09 -4.53
CA GLU A 96 -12.64 -8.17 -5.51
C GLU A 96 -12.65 -9.56 -4.84
N ALA A 97 -11.82 -9.72 -3.81
CA ALA A 97 -11.62 -10.91 -2.99
C ALA A 97 -11.22 -12.16 -3.81
N ARG A 98 -10.16 -12.04 -4.63
CA ARG A 98 -9.59 -13.15 -5.40
C ARG A 98 -8.66 -13.99 -4.52
N SER A 99 -8.96 -15.27 -4.35
CA SER A 99 -8.21 -16.16 -3.44
C SER A 99 -6.73 -16.33 -3.78
N ASN A 100 -6.38 -16.23 -5.07
CA ASN A 100 -5.02 -16.37 -5.60
C ASN A 100 -4.23 -15.05 -5.63
N ASP A 101 -4.85 -13.93 -5.29
CA ASP A 101 -4.24 -12.60 -5.38
C ASP A 101 -4.41 -11.82 -4.06
N PRO A 102 -3.75 -12.27 -2.97
CA PRO A 102 -3.79 -11.55 -1.71
C PRO A 102 -3.10 -10.19 -1.82
N ALA A 103 -3.54 -9.25 -0.98
CA ALA A 103 -2.86 -7.96 -0.85
C ALA A 103 -1.49 -8.11 -0.16
N ARG A 104 -0.51 -7.26 -0.50
CA ARG A 104 0.87 -7.31 0.00
C ARG A 104 1.44 -5.93 0.29
N LEU A 105 1.99 -5.76 1.49
CA LEU A 105 2.78 -4.59 1.86
C LEU A 105 4.28 -4.91 1.64
N ASP A 106 5.04 -3.94 1.17
CA ASP A 106 6.51 -3.95 1.09
C ASP A 106 7.19 -4.99 0.17
N GLY A 107 6.44 -5.69 -0.67
CA GLY A 107 7.01 -6.63 -1.64
C GLY A 107 7.64 -7.89 -1.04
N GLU A 108 7.50 -8.06 0.28
CA GLU A 108 7.84 -9.25 1.04
C GLU A 108 6.77 -10.34 0.83
N PRO A 109 7.14 -11.64 0.93
CA PRO A 109 6.18 -12.72 0.90
C PRO A 109 5.29 -12.69 2.14
N LEU A 110 4.01 -13.02 1.95
CA LEU A 110 3.09 -13.20 3.07
C LEU A 110 3.46 -14.46 3.86
N SER A 111 3.35 -14.40 5.18
CA SER A 111 3.36 -15.58 6.05
C SER A 111 2.22 -16.54 5.69
N ASP A 112 2.39 -17.84 5.97
CA ASP A 112 1.36 -18.87 5.74
C ASP A 112 0.06 -18.58 6.50
N GLU A 113 0.16 -17.97 7.70
CA GLU A 113 -0.98 -17.54 8.49
C GLU A 113 -1.78 -16.43 7.78
N ALA A 114 -1.09 -15.45 7.21
CA ALA A 114 -1.72 -14.38 6.44
C ALA A 114 -2.37 -14.90 5.14
N VAL A 115 -1.73 -15.85 4.46
CA VAL A 115 -2.32 -16.53 3.29
C VAL A 115 -3.59 -17.29 3.68
N THR A 116 -3.56 -17.99 4.81
CA THR A 116 -4.73 -18.71 5.35
C THR A 116 -5.85 -17.76 5.76
N ALA A 117 -5.52 -16.66 6.44
CA ALA A 117 -6.48 -15.62 6.80
C ALA A 117 -7.12 -14.97 5.56
N TRP A 118 -6.34 -14.73 4.50
CA TRP A 118 -6.84 -14.24 3.22
C TRP A 118 -7.88 -15.19 2.61
N ARG A 119 -7.58 -16.50 2.58
CA ARG A 119 -8.51 -17.52 2.08
C ARG A 119 -9.80 -17.55 2.89
N HIS A 120 -9.71 -17.50 4.22
CA HIS A 120 -10.89 -17.41 5.08
C HIS A 120 -11.73 -16.16 4.82
N PHE A 121 -11.08 -15.01 4.62
CA PHE A 121 -11.76 -13.78 4.22
C PHE A 121 -12.48 -13.93 2.87
N CYS A 122 -11.82 -14.48 1.86
CA CYS A 122 -12.41 -14.71 0.54
C CYS A 122 -13.63 -15.64 0.62
N THR A 123 -13.53 -16.73 1.38
CA THR A 123 -14.67 -17.65 1.62
C THR A 123 -15.82 -16.94 2.33
N ALA A 124 -15.55 -16.18 3.39
CA ALA A 124 -16.60 -15.42 4.09
C ALA A 124 -17.22 -14.34 3.18
N ARG A 125 -16.44 -13.72 2.31
CA ARG A 125 -16.91 -12.74 1.31
C ARG A 125 -17.82 -13.39 0.28
N ALA A 126 -17.46 -14.57 -0.22
CA ALA A 126 -18.29 -15.35 -1.14
C ALA A 126 -19.62 -15.75 -0.47
N ALA A 127 -19.57 -16.24 0.77
CA ALA A 127 -20.76 -16.57 1.55
C ALA A 127 -21.70 -15.36 1.71
N TYR A 128 -21.17 -14.18 2.09
CA TYR A 128 -21.97 -12.95 2.17
C TYR A 128 -22.56 -12.51 0.82
N ARG A 129 -21.83 -12.72 -0.29
CA ARG A 129 -22.35 -12.38 -1.63
C ARG A 129 -23.53 -13.28 -2.02
N LEU A 130 -23.54 -14.54 -1.59
CA LEU A 130 -24.63 -15.48 -1.78
C LEU A 130 -25.81 -15.15 -0.85
N ASP A 131 -25.53 -14.91 0.43
CA ASP A 131 -26.52 -14.68 1.47
C ASP A 131 -26.16 -13.42 2.31
N PRO A 132 -26.68 -12.22 1.94
CA PRO A 132 -26.22 -10.93 2.47
C PRO A 132 -26.88 -10.58 3.81
N TRP A 133 -26.82 -11.49 4.79
CA TRP A 133 -27.33 -11.23 6.13
C TRP A 133 -26.31 -10.44 6.95
N VAL A 134 -26.79 -9.63 7.89
CA VAL A 134 -25.95 -8.76 8.73
C VAL A 134 -24.85 -9.57 9.44
N SER A 135 -25.22 -10.70 10.03
CA SER A 135 -24.28 -11.60 10.72
C SER A 135 -23.21 -12.19 9.80
N GLN A 136 -23.52 -12.43 8.51
CA GLN A 136 -22.52 -12.86 7.52
C GLN A 136 -21.56 -11.72 7.15
N GLY A 137 -22.08 -10.49 7.08
CA GLY A 137 -21.27 -9.28 6.87
C GLY A 137 -20.25 -9.09 7.99
N GLU A 138 -20.70 -9.20 9.25
CA GLU A 138 -19.84 -9.11 10.44
C GLU A 138 -18.75 -10.19 10.44
N ARG A 139 -19.11 -11.46 10.16
CA ARG A 139 -18.14 -12.55 10.03
C ARG A 139 -17.11 -12.28 8.94
N CYS A 140 -17.55 -11.76 7.79
CA CYS A 140 -16.64 -11.39 6.70
C CYS A 140 -15.65 -10.30 7.13
N LEU A 141 -16.11 -9.24 7.80
CA LEU A 141 -15.25 -8.17 8.29
C LEU A 141 -14.31 -8.62 9.42
N ALA A 142 -14.73 -9.58 10.26
CA ALA A 142 -13.86 -10.19 11.25
C ALA A 142 -12.68 -10.93 10.58
N ARG A 143 -12.96 -11.73 9.54
CA ARG A 143 -11.89 -12.40 8.77
C ARG A 143 -10.98 -11.43 8.02
N LEU A 144 -11.53 -10.32 7.53
CA LEU A 144 -10.71 -9.25 6.95
C LEU A 144 -9.73 -8.69 7.98
N ARG A 145 -10.21 -8.41 9.20
CA ARG A 145 -9.35 -7.89 10.28
C ARG A 145 -8.21 -8.86 10.62
N ASP A 146 -8.48 -10.16 10.65
CA ASP A 146 -7.45 -11.18 10.88
C ASP A 146 -6.37 -11.14 9.80
N PHE A 147 -6.76 -11.00 8.53
CA PHE A 147 -5.81 -10.85 7.43
C PHE A 147 -4.99 -9.55 7.52
N LEU A 148 -5.64 -8.41 7.80
CA LEU A 148 -4.95 -7.11 7.88
C LEU A 148 -3.92 -7.04 9.00
N ARG A 149 -4.12 -7.79 10.10
CA ARG A 149 -3.09 -7.95 11.16
C ARG A 149 -1.82 -8.60 10.62
N GLY A 150 -1.95 -9.55 9.70
CA GLY A 150 -0.81 -10.19 9.03
C GLY A 150 -0.03 -9.26 8.10
N LEU A 151 -0.66 -8.20 7.58
CA LEU A 151 -0.02 -7.19 6.74
C LEU A 151 0.76 -6.11 7.52
N ARG A 152 0.70 -6.13 8.86
CA ARG A 152 1.37 -5.14 9.74
C ARG A 152 1.02 -3.68 9.40
N LEU A 153 -0.19 -3.44 8.90
CA LEU A 153 -0.69 -2.07 8.68
C LEU A 153 -0.85 -1.32 10.00
N SER A 154 -0.70 0.01 9.95
CA SER A 154 -1.11 0.86 11.07
C SER A 154 -2.60 0.68 11.36
N GLU A 155 -3.01 0.86 12.62
CA GLU A 155 -4.41 0.69 13.02
C GLU A 155 -5.36 1.62 12.22
N ARG A 156 -4.91 2.85 11.95
CA ARG A 156 -5.63 3.81 11.11
C ARG A 156 -5.85 3.27 9.68
N ALA A 157 -4.80 2.76 9.05
CA ALA A 157 -4.87 2.19 7.71
C ALA A 157 -5.77 0.94 7.67
N ALA A 158 -5.64 0.04 8.65
CA ALA A 158 -6.48 -1.15 8.75
C ALA A 158 -7.97 -0.78 8.93
N ASN A 159 -8.28 0.18 9.81
CA ASN A 159 -9.64 0.65 10.03
C ASN A 159 -10.22 1.31 8.77
N GLN A 160 -9.41 2.04 8.00
CA GLN A 160 -9.82 2.61 6.73
C GLN A 160 -10.22 1.52 5.72
N VAL A 161 -9.42 0.45 5.59
CA VAL A 161 -9.76 -0.69 4.71
C VAL A 161 -11.08 -1.32 5.14
N ILE A 162 -11.22 -1.63 6.44
CA ILE A 162 -12.44 -2.25 7.00
C ILE A 162 -13.66 -1.38 6.73
N ASN A 163 -13.59 -0.08 7.02
CA ASN A 163 -14.70 0.84 6.85
C ASN A 163 -15.11 0.98 5.38
N LYS A 164 -14.16 1.01 4.45
CA LYS A 164 -14.45 1.08 3.01
C LYS A 164 -15.10 -0.21 2.50
N VAL A 165 -14.64 -1.38 2.95
CA VAL A 165 -15.26 -2.67 2.59
C VAL A 165 -16.67 -2.80 3.19
N ALA A 166 -16.86 -2.37 4.44
CA ALA A 166 -18.16 -2.36 5.10
C ALA A 166 -19.17 -1.43 4.40
N ALA A 167 -18.73 -0.23 4.01
CA ALA A 167 -19.55 0.70 3.24
C ALA A 167 -19.99 0.09 1.90
N ALA A 168 -19.08 -0.59 1.19
CA ALA A 168 -19.40 -1.29 -0.05
C ALA A 168 -20.36 -2.47 0.16
N GLN A 169 -20.24 -3.22 1.27
CA GLN A 169 -21.18 -4.27 1.66
C GLN A 169 -22.59 -3.72 1.85
N LYS A 170 -22.73 -2.64 2.61
CA LYS A 170 -24.00 -1.97 2.88
C LYS A 170 -24.63 -1.43 1.59
N ALA A 171 -23.84 -0.79 0.73
CA ALA A 171 -24.32 -0.28 -0.55
C ALA A 171 -24.82 -1.41 -1.48
N ALA A 172 -24.13 -2.55 -1.52
CA ALA A 172 -24.55 -3.71 -2.29
C ALA A 172 -25.86 -4.32 -1.74
N GLN A 173 -26.04 -4.34 -0.43
CA GLN A 173 -27.26 -4.82 0.21
C GLN A 173 -28.45 -3.90 -0.10
N ALA A 174 -28.27 -2.57 0.02
CA ALA A 174 -29.32 -1.60 -0.30
C ALA A 174 -29.80 -1.73 -1.76
N ARG A 175 -28.89 -1.95 -2.71
CA ARG A 175 -29.23 -2.16 -4.13
C ARG A 175 -30.02 -3.44 -4.40
N ARG A 176 -29.93 -4.46 -3.54
CA ARG A 176 -30.70 -5.71 -3.67
C ARG A 176 -32.08 -5.62 -3.04
N ALA A 177 -32.29 -4.65 -2.15
CA ALA A 177 -33.55 -4.43 -1.47
C ALA A 177 -34.46 -3.41 -2.20
N ALA A 178 -33.91 -2.69 -3.18
CA ALA A 178 -34.63 -1.79 -4.08
C ALA A 178 -35.07 -2.54 -5.34
#